data_AF-A0A7C2MAU0-F1
#
_entry.id   AF-A0A7C2MAU0-F1
#
_cell.length_a   1.000
_cell.length_b   1.000
_cell.length_c   1.000
_cell.angle_alpha   90.00
_cell.angle_beta   90.00
_cell.angle_gamma   90.00
#
_symmetry.space_group_name_H-M   'P 1'
#
loop_
_entity.id
_entity.type
_entity.pdbx_description
1 polymer ?
#
loop_
_entity_poly.entity_id
_entity_poly.type
_entity_poly.pdbx_seq_one_letter_code
_entity_poly.pdbx_strand_id
1 'polypeptide(L)'
;MSGKAGEAQYNFRISSEQNLWTTFFDIYERFPKKIDIPFKMVSGFRDDNPEHLQALREALVNLIIHTDYFSRANPRIRVFSDRFEFFNPGSLPKKIEYILEEDFSLPRNPIIAKIFRFIRLAESIGSGFHKMIEGWEQHYGIKPVIEGDFDYYKITFPVITGKVPVKLGVKLGVNEVKIIELMKENKYITTKELSGHIKISTTAIDNNISKLKKKGILKRIGTAKGGYWEVIKK
;
A
#
# COMPACT_ATOMS: atom_id res chain seq x y z
N MET A 1 -11.69 -34.55 -10.44
CA MET A 1 -10.83 -33.46 -10.94
C MET A 1 -11.45 -32.14 -10.55
N SER A 2 -10.89 -31.45 -9.55
CA SER A 2 -11.05 -30.01 -9.36
C SER A 2 -9.86 -29.56 -8.52
N GLY A 3 -8.93 -28.84 -9.13
CA GLY A 3 -7.63 -28.50 -8.56
C GLY A 3 -7.77 -27.72 -7.26
N LYS A 4 -7.07 -28.19 -6.22
CA LYS A 4 -6.84 -27.45 -4.98
C LYS A 4 -6.16 -26.12 -5.34
N ALA A 5 -6.84 -25.01 -5.05
CA ALA A 5 -6.19 -23.71 -4.95
C ALA A 5 -5.09 -23.81 -3.89
N GLY A 6 -3.87 -23.41 -4.26
CA GLY A 6 -2.66 -23.62 -3.47
C GLY A 6 -2.81 -23.16 -2.01
N GLU A 7 -2.62 -24.11 -1.10
CA GLU A 7 -2.43 -23.85 0.33
C GLU A 7 -1.19 -22.97 0.49
N ALA A 8 -1.40 -21.67 0.74
CA ALA A 8 -0.35 -20.82 1.28
C ALA A 8 -0.03 -21.35 2.68
N GLN A 9 1.06 -22.10 2.82
CA GLN A 9 1.57 -22.50 4.14
C GLN A 9 1.85 -21.23 4.95
N TYR A 10 1.07 -21.03 6.01
CA TYR A 10 1.27 -19.94 6.96
C TYR A 10 2.51 -20.27 7.80
N ASN A 11 3.69 -19.88 7.31
CA ASN A 11 4.96 -20.27 7.91
C ASN A 11 5.23 -19.65 9.30
N PHE A 12 4.41 -18.69 9.75
CA PHE A 12 4.59 -18.04 11.04
C PHE A 12 3.29 -17.40 11.55
N ARG A 13 2.83 -17.78 12.75
CA ARG A 13 1.70 -17.16 13.45
C ARG A 13 2.18 -16.66 14.80
N ILE A 14 1.74 -15.47 15.18
CA ILE A 14 1.97 -14.90 16.50
C ILE A 14 0.62 -14.56 17.08
N SER A 15 0.31 -15.15 18.23
CA SER A 15 -0.74 -14.64 19.11
C SER A 15 -0.12 -13.51 19.95
N SER A 16 -0.79 -12.35 19.98
CA SER A 16 -0.53 -11.36 21.03
C SER A 16 -1.53 -11.62 22.15
N GLU A 17 -1.03 -12.03 23.32
CA GLU A 17 -1.83 -12.20 24.55
C GLU A 17 -1.66 -11.00 25.50
N GLN A 18 -1.07 -9.90 25.00
CA GLN A 18 -0.80 -8.70 25.78
C GLN A 18 -1.88 -7.62 25.63
N ASN A 19 -1.72 -6.50 26.33
CA ASN A 19 -2.58 -5.34 26.19
C ASN A 19 -2.51 -4.73 24.77
N LEU A 20 -3.49 -3.89 24.41
CA LEU A 20 -3.60 -3.26 23.08
C LEU A 20 -2.40 -2.37 22.73
N TRP A 21 -1.78 -1.75 23.73
CA TRP A 21 -0.61 -0.90 23.53
C TRP A 21 0.60 -1.74 23.09
N THR A 22 0.98 -2.77 23.85
CA THR A 22 2.12 -3.61 23.47
C THR A 22 1.85 -4.33 22.16
N THR A 23 0.61 -4.80 21.96
CA THR A 23 0.18 -5.42 20.69
C THR A 23 0.41 -4.48 19.50
N PHE A 24 0.10 -3.18 19.64
CA PHE A 24 0.33 -2.22 18.57
C PHE A 24 1.81 -2.12 18.20
N PHE A 25 2.70 -1.90 19.18
CA PHE A 25 4.13 -1.74 18.91
C PHE A 25 4.78 -3.01 18.37
N ASP A 26 4.42 -4.17 18.93
CA ASP A 26 4.91 -5.48 18.48
C ASP A 26 4.58 -5.74 17.00
N ILE A 27 3.41 -5.29 16.54
CA ILE A 27 3.02 -5.39 15.14
C ILE A 27 3.73 -4.31 14.31
N TYR A 28 3.70 -3.06 14.78
CA TYR A 28 4.22 -1.91 14.03
C TYR A 28 5.71 -2.03 13.71
N GLU A 29 6.53 -2.49 14.66
CA GLU A 29 7.97 -2.70 14.49
C GLU A 29 8.34 -3.73 13.38
N ARG A 30 7.36 -4.50 12.92
CA ARG A 30 7.55 -5.50 11.86
C ARG A 30 7.28 -4.94 10.46
N PHE A 31 6.43 -3.92 10.34
CA PHE A 31 6.10 -3.35 9.02
C PHE A 31 7.35 -2.86 8.27
N PRO A 32 8.28 -2.10 8.89
CA PRO A 32 9.53 -1.70 8.24
C PRO A 32 10.37 -2.85 7.68
N LYS A 33 10.28 -4.04 8.29
CA LYS A 33 11.04 -5.23 7.88
C LYS A 33 10.40 -5.98 6.71
N LYS A 34 9.19 -5.58 6.30
CA LYS A 34 8.36 -6.26 5.28
C LYS A 34 8.08 -5.38 4.06
N ILE A 35 8.43 -4.10 4.12
CA ILE A 35 8.33 -3.15 3.00
C ILE A 35 9.70 -2.55 2.69
N ASP A 36 9.84 -1.95 1.52
CA ASP A 36 11.03 -1.15 1.20
C ASP A 36 10.91 0.24 1.83
N ILE A 37 11.93 0.69 2.55
CA ILE A 37 11.99 2.04 3.12
C ILE A 37 13.09 2.78 2.37
N PRO A 38 12.73 3.61 1.36
CA PRO A 38 13.71 4.35 0.59
C PRO A 38 14.43 5.34 1.50
N PHE A 39 15.73 5.46 1.33
CA PHE A 39 16.50 6.48 2.02
C PHE A 39 16.10 7.86 1.48
N LYS A 40 15.52 8.68 2.36
CA LYS A 40 15.15 10.08 2.08
C LYS A 40 15.58 10.94 3.25
N MET A 41 16.00 12.17 2.95
CA MET A 41 16.38 13.16 3.96
C MET A 41 15.31 14.25 4.03
N VAL A 42 14.89 14.59 5.24
CA VAL A 42 13.97 15.70 5.52
C VAL A 42 14.67 16.59 6.54
N SER A 43 14.90 17.85 6.18
CA SER A 43 15.55 18.84 7.05
C SER A 43 16.89 18.39 7.64
N GLY A 44 17.69 17.62 6.88
CA GLY A 44 18.99 17.12 7.33
C GLY A 44 18.96 15.85 8.18
N PHE A 45 17.78 15.28 8.45
CA PHE A 45 17.61 13.99 9.13
C PHE A 45 17.05 12.94 8.18
N ARG A 46 17.34 11.66 8.46
CA ARG A 46 16.74 10.55 7.72
C ARG A 46 15.23 10.52 8.01
N ASP A 47 14.45 10.35 6.96
CA ASP A 47 13.01 10.09 7.04
C ASP A 47 12.77 8.62 7.42
N ASP A 48 12.53 8.38 8.71
CA ASP A 48 12.25 7.05 9.26
C ASP A 48 10.76 6.72 9.28
N ASN A 49 9.89 7.62 8.80
CA ASN A 49 8.44 7.43 8.80
C ASN A 49 7.80 7.85 7.45
N PRO A 50 8.13 7.16 6.35
CA PRO A 50 7.61 7.50 5.03
C PRO A 50 6.10 7.23 4.92
N GLU A 51 5.45 7.87 3.95
CA GLU A 51 3.98 7.89 3.79
C GLU A 51 3.34 6.49 3.71
N HIS A 52 3.96 5.51 3.04
CA HIS A 52 3.45 4.15 2.96
C HIS A 52 3.58 3.38 4.28
N LEU A 53 4.57 3.69 5.12
CA LEU A 53 4.63 3.17 6.49
C LEU A 53 3.56 3.81 7.36
N GLN A 54 3.31 5.11 7.19
CA GLN A 54 2.20 5.80 7.86
C GLN A 54 0.84 5.21 7.46
N ALA A 55 0.65 4.79 6.21
CA ALA A 55 -0.56 4.10 5.77
C ALA A 55 -0.78 2.77 6.50
N LEU A 56 0.27 1.94 6.69
CA LEU A 56 0.16 0.71 7.47
C LEU A 56 -0.10 0.97 8.97
N ARG A 57 0.48 2.05 9.50
CA ARG A 57 0.19 2.51 10.87
C ARG A 57 -1.29 2.86 11.02
N GLU A 58 -1.84 3.63 10.09
CA GLU A 58 -3.24 4.03 10.08
C GLU A 58 -4.17 2.82 9.93
N ALA A 59 -3.82 1.85 9.08
CA ALA A 59 -4.55 0.60 8.95
C ALA A 59 -4.57 -0.21 10.26
N LEU A 60 -3.44 -0.24 10.98
CA LEU A 60 -3.33 -0.92 12.28
C LEU A 60 -4.16 -0.20 13.37
N VAL A 61 -4.14 1.12 13.40
CA VAL A 61 -5.01 1.91 14.28
C VAL A 61 -6.47 1.60 13.97
N ASN A 62 -6.86 1.68 12.70
CA ASN A 62 -8.23 1.40 12.26
C ASN A 62 -8.68 -0.01 12.62
N LEU A 63 -7.80 -1.00 12.48
CA LEU A 63 -8.04 -2.35 12.96
C LEU A 63 -8.40 -2.34 14.45
N ILE A 64 -7.55 -1.76 15.30
CA ILE A 64 -7.73 -1.76 16.76
C ILE A 64 -8.98 -0.99 17.19
N ILE A 65 -9.25 0.21 16.65
CA ILE A 65 -10.35 1.05 17.12
C ILE A 65 -11.72 0.60 16.59
N HIS A 66 -11.77 -0.08 15.45
CA HIS A 66 -13.02 -0.55 14.84
C HIS A 66 -13.31 -2.05 15.08
N THR A 67 -12.39 -2.79 15.74
CA THR A 67 -12.60 -4.21 16.04
C THR A 67 -13.86 -4.43 16.88
N ASP A 68 -14.69 -5.37 16.44
CA ASP A 68 -15.72 -5.96 17.29
C ASP A 68 -15.08 -7.00 18.24
N TYR A 69 -14.71 -6.54 19.44
CA TYR A 69 -14.09 -7.38 20.48
C TYR A 69 -15.04 -8.41 21.09
N PHE A 70 -16.33 -8.36 20.76
CA PHE A 70 -17.32 -9.35 21.19
C PHE A 70 -17.59 -10.42 20.12
N SER A 71 -17.01 -10.26 18.92
CA SER A 71 -17.11 -11.25 17.84
C SER A 71 -16.38 -12.55 18.18
N ARG A 72 -16.91 -13.68 17.71
CA ARG A 72 -16.21 -14.98 17.75
C ARG A 72 -15.02 -15.02 16.79
N ALA A 73 -15.00 -14.13 15.79
CA ALA A 73 -13.89 -13.98 14.87
C ALA A 73 -12.87 -12.99 15.43
N ASN A 74 -11.58 -13.26 15.22
CA ASN A 74 -10.51 -12.38 15.67
C ASN A 74 -10.06 -11.42 14.53
N PRO A 75 -9.70 -10.17 14.85
CA PRO A 75 -8.97 -9.33 13.90
C PRO A 75 -7.64 -10.00 13.53
N ARG A 76 -7.21 -9.82 12.29
CA ARG A 76 -5.99 -10.49 11.79
C ARG A 76 -5.30 -9.66 10.72
N ILE A 77 -3.98 -9.74 10.72
CA ILE A 77 -3.13 -9.18 9.66
C ILE A 77 -2.43 -10.35 8.99
N ARG A 78 -2.61 -10.48 7.67
CA ARG A 78 -1.85 -11.44 6.85
C ARG A 78 -0.87 -10.67 5.99
N VAL A 79 0.38 -11.11 6.00
CA VAL A 79 1.45 -10.51 5.20
C VAL A 79 1.90 -11.53 4.18
N PHE A 80 1.74 -11.17 2.90
CA PHE A 80 2.19 -11.95 1.76
C PHE A 80 3.39 -11.25 1.10
N SER A 81 4.00 -11.90 0.11
CA SER A 81 5.08 -11.28 -0.67
C SER A 81 4.61 -10.11 -1.54
N ASP A 82 3.32 -10.07 -1.86
CA ASP A 82 2.68 -9.17 -2.82
C ASP A 82 1.59 -8.28 -2.20
N ARG A 83 1.25 -8.45 -0.91
CA ARG A 83 0.23 -7.63 -0.23
C ARG A 83 0.24 -7.77 1.30
N PHE A 84 -0.35 -6.78 1.98
CA PHE A 84 -0.85 -6.91 3.34
C PHE A 84 -2.38 -6.97 3.32
N GLU A 85 -2.98 -7.83 4.14
CA GLU A 85 -4.42 -7.89 4.36
C GLU A 85 -4.71 -7.63 5.85
N PHE A 86 -5.45 -6.56 6.12
CA PHE A 86 -5.99 -6.24 7.44
C PHE A 86 -7.45 -6.65 7.43
N PHE A 87 -7.81 -7.67 8.21
CA PHE A 87 -9.20 -8.11 8.35
C PHE A 87 -9.70 -7.76 9.74
N ASN A 88 -10.90 -7.18 9.79
CA ASN A 88 -11.57 -6.84 11.02
C ASN A 88 -12.96 -7.49 11.10
N PRO A 89 -13.31 -8.20 12.19
CA PRO A 89 -14.70 -8.55 12.46
C PRO A 89 -15.55 -7.30 12.72
N GLY A 90 -16.77 -7.31 12.18
CA GLY A 90 -17.72 -6.20 12.19
C GLY A 90 -17.69 -5.37 10.92
N SER A 91 -18.83 -4.80 10.54
CA SER A 91 -18.95 -3.94 9.37
C SER A 91 -18.32 -2.56 9.56
N LEU A 92 -18.09 -1.88 8.42
CA LEU A 92 -17.93 -0.43 8.40
C LEU A 92 -19.22 0.27 8.90
N PRO A 93 -19.11 1.46 9.52
CA PRO A 93 -20.27 2.20 10.02
C PRO A 93 -21.16 2.78 8.90
N LYS A 94 -20.59 2.98 7.71
CA LYS A 94 -21.25 3.39 6.47
C LYS A 94 -20.58 2.66 5.31
N LYS A 95 -21.19 2.69 4.13
CA LYS A 95 -20.50 2.23 2.91
C LYS A 95 -19.24 3.06 2.67
N ILE A 96 -18.24 2.42 2.05
CA ILE A 96 -16.91 3.03 1.89
C ILE A 96 -16.96 4.31 1.05
N GLU A 97 -17.83 4.38 0.04
CA GLU A 97 -17.95 5.55 -0.83
C GLU A 97 -18.30 6.81 -0.02
N TYR A 98 -19.25 6.68 0.92
CA TYR A 98 -19.63 7.80 1.80
C TYR A 98 -18.55 8.15 2.82
N ILE A 99 -17.79 7.16 3.32
CA ILE A 99 -16.68 7.40 4.25
C ILE A 99 -15.53 8.15 3.56
N LEU A 100 -15.36 7.97 2.25
CA LEU A 100 -14.32 8.65 1.49
C LEU A 100 -14.72 10.07 1.06
N GLU A 101 -16.02 10.34 0.91
CA GLU A 101 -16.55 11.67 0.56
C GLU A 101 -16.77 12.58 1.77
N GLU A 102 -17.12 12.01 2.92
CA GLU A 102 -17.36 12.74 4.17
C GLU A 102 -16.17 12.55 5.13
N ASP A 103 -15.77 13.60 5.87
CA ASP A 103 -14.83 13.49 7.01
C ASP A 103 -15.51 12.80 8.22
N PHE A 104 -16.03 11.59 8.00
CA PHE A 104 -16.91 10.88 8.91
C PHE A 104 -16.17 9.73 9.60
N SER A 105 -16.07 9.80 10.93
CA SER A 105 -15.47 8.74 11.74
C SER A 105 -16.33 8.43 12.96
N LEU A 106 -16.99 7.27 12.91
CA LEU A 106 -17.68 6.66 14.06
C LEU A 106 -16.91 5.42 14.53
N PRO A 107 -15.93 5.58 15.44
CA PRO A 107 -15.19 4.44 15.99
C PRO A 107 -16.11 3.53 16.80
N ARG A 108 -16.02 2.22 16.55
CA ARG A 108 -16.75 1.21 17.34
C ARG A 108 -16.34 1.24 18.81
N ASN A 109 -15.07 1.56 19.07
CA ASN A 109 -14.51 1.69 20.40
C ASN A 109 -14.04 3.15 20.67
N PRO A 110 -14.92 4.08 21.07
CA PRO A 110 -14.58 5.49 21.24
C PRO A 110 -13.50 5.77 22.28
N ILE A 111 -13.45 4.98 23.37
CA ILE A 111 -12.43 5.14 24.42
C ILE A 111 -11.04 4.78 23.85
N ILE A 112 -10.94 3.67 23.12
CA ILE A 112 -9.70 3.24 22.48
C ILE A 112 -9.27 4.29 21.45
N ALA A 113 -10.19 4.77 20.61
CA ALA A 113 -9.92 5.83 19.64
C ALA A 113 -9.41 7.12 20.32
N LYS A 114 -10.00 7.51 21.46
CA LYS A 114 -9.56 8.67 22.24
C LYS A 114 -8.11 8.50 22.74
N ILE A 115 -7.76 7.33 23.25
CA ILE A 115 -6.39 7.02 23.69
C ILE A 115 -5.42 7.13 22.51
N PHE A 116 -5.72 6.49 21.38
CA PHE A 116 -4.84 6.50 20.19
C PHE A 116 -4.65 7.90 19.57
N ARG A 117 -5.67 8.76 19.66
CA ARG A 117 -5.54 10.18 19.28
C ARG A 117 -4.67 10.96 20.26
N PHE A 118 -4.81 10.74 21.56
CA PHE A 118 -4.00 11.46 22.57
C PHE A 118 -2.51 11.21 22.43
N ILE A 119 -2.12 9.96 22.14
CA ILE A 119 -0.72 9.56 21.97
C ILE A 119 -0.16 9.89 20.57
N ARG A 120 -0.93 10.61 19.73
CA ARG A 120 -0.55 11.00 18.35
C ARG A 120 -0.20 9.82 17.42
N LEU A 121 -0.64 8.60 17.77
CA LEU A 121 -0.53 7.42 16.89
C LEU A 121 -1.68 7.35 15.88
N ALA A 122 -2.75 8.10 16.09
CA ALA A 122 -3.80 8.41 15.13
C ALA A 122 -3.84 9.93 14.91
N GLU A 123 -3.99 10.36 13.66
CA GLU A 123 -4.20 11.78 13.36
C GLU A 123 -5.65 12.22 13.63
N SER A 124 -5.96 13.49 13.36
CA SER A 124 -7.30 14.08 13.53
C SER A 124 -8.40 13.29 12.81
N ILE A 125 -9.61 13.38 13.37
CA ILE A 125 -10.87 12.78 12.89
C ILE A 125 -11.05 13.00 11.38
N GLY A 126 -11.53 11.98 10.66
CA GLY A 126 -11.99 12.09 9.26
C GLY A 126 -10.91 11.86 8.19
N SER A 127 -9.67 12.32 8.43
CA SER A 127 -8.62 12.28 7.40
C SER A 127 -7.88 10.94 7.22
N GLY A 128 -8.10 9.97 8.11
CA GLY A 128 -7.31 8.74 8.20
C GLY A 128 -7.34 7.89 6.93
N PHE A 129 -8.53 7.64 6.37
CA PHE A 129 -8.66 6.87 5.14
C PHE A 129 -7.99 7.54 3.94
N HIS A 130 -8.17 8.86 3.80
CA HIS A 130 -7.62 9.61 2.67
C HIS A 130 -6.08 9.56 2.69
N LYS A 131 -5.46 9.93 3.82
CA LYS A 131 -4.00 9.91 3.97
C LYS A 131 -3.41 8.51 3.81
N MET A 132 -4.10 7.49 4.30
CA MET A 132 -3.70 6.09 4.13
C MET A 132 -3.71 5.67 2.67
N ILE A 133 -4.78 5.98 1.93
CA ILE A 133 -4.91 5.64 0.51
C ILE A 133 -3.87 6.41 -0.31
N GLU A 134 -3.79 7.73 -0.12
CA GLU A 134 -2.86 8.59 -0.85
C GLU A 134 -1.41 8.23 -0.56
N GLY A 135 -1.03 8.06 0.71
CA GLY A 135 0.34 7.72 1.09
C GLY A 135 0.80 6.38 0.54
N TRP A 136 -0.13 5.41 0.43
CA TRP A 136 0.17 4.13 -0.21
C TRP A 136 0.30 4.26 -1.73
N GLU A 137 -0.64 4.95 -2.38
CA GLU A 137 -0.65 5.18 -3.82
C GLU A 137 0.56 6.00 -4.29
N GLN A 138 0.94 7.04 -3.55
CA GLN A 138 2.12 7.84 -3.85
C GLN A 138 3.40 6.99 -3.85
N HIS A 139 3.48 5.96 -2.99
CA HIS A 139 4.62 5.07 -2.97
C HIS A 139 4.54 3.94 -3.99
N TYR A 140 3.42 3.21 -4.09
CA TYR A 140 3.33 1.99 -4.91
C TYR A 140 2.65 2.20 -6.27
N GLY A 141 2.02 3.34 -6.54
CA GLY A 141 1.26 3.61 -7.76
C GLY A 141 -0.13 2.96 -7.80
N ILE A 142 -0.51 2.24 -6.75
CA ILE A 142 -1.75 1.50 -6.65
C ILE A 142 -2.43 1.77 -5.31
N LYS A 143 -3.75 1.94 -5.33
CA LYS A 143 -4.55 2.19 -4.13
C LYS A 143 -4.78 0.91 -3.32
N PRO A 144 -4.88 1.00 -1.98
CA PRO A 144 -5.45 -0.07 -1.17
C PRO A 144 -6.89 -0.36 -1.59
N VAL A 145 -7.29 -1.63 -1.54
CA VAL A 145 -8.67 -2.06 -1.79
C VAL A 145 -9.36 -2.27 -0.45
N ILE A 146 -10.48 -1.59 -0.25
CA ILE A 146 -11.31 -1.72 0.95
C ILE A 146 -12.60 -2.41 0.53
N GLU A 147 -12.88 -3.55 1.15
CA GLU A 147 -14.10 -4.32 0.92
C GLU A 147 -14.70 -4.76 2.24
N GLY A 148 -16.00 -4.93 2.30
CA GLY A 148 -16.68 -5.35 3.51
C GLY A 148 -18.14 -5.65 3.26
N ASP A 149 -18.72 -6.36 4.21
CA ASP A 149 -20.13 -6.71 4.24
C ASP A 149 -20.69 -6.41 5.65
N PHE A 150 -21.82 -6.99 6.00
CA PHE A 150 -22.52 -6.74 7.26
C PHE A 150 -21.76 -7.21 8.51
N ASP A 151 -20.85 -8.19 8.40
CA ASP A 151 -20.15 -8.81 9.54
C ASP A 151 -18.63 -8.67 9.50
N TYR A 152 -18.05 -8.06 8.46
CA TYR A 152 -16.62 -7.79 8.39
C TYR A 152 -16.27 -6.63 7.47
N TYR A 153 -15.05 -6.14 7.61
CA TYR A 153 -14.36 -5.43 6.53
C TYR A 153 -12.90 -5.83 6.44
N LYS A 154 -12.30 -5.60 5.28
CA LYS A 154 -10.92 -5.93 4.96
C LYS A 154 -10.29 -4.82 4.15
N ILE A 155 -9.06 -4.47 4.50
CA ILE A 155 -8.21 -3.54 3.75
C ILE A 155 -7.05 -4.33 3.18
N THR A 156 -6.87 -4.28 1.87
CA THR A 156 -5.79 -4.96 1.15
C THR A 156 -4.84 -3.93 0.59
N PHE A 157 -3.59 -3.94 1.06
CA PHE A 157 -2.50 -3.10 0.58
C PHE A 157 -1.65 -3.90 -0.41
N PRO A 158 -1.83 -3.74 -1.73
CA PRO A 158 -0.98 -4.39 -2.70
C PRO A 158 0.44 -3.84 -2.58
N VAL A 159 1.40 -4.73 -2.38
CA VAL A 159 2.83 -4.41 -2.33
C VAL A 159 3.42 -4.83 -3.64
N ILE A 160 3.84 -3.83 -4.41
CA ILE A 160 4.68 -4.08 -5.57
C ILE A 160 6.11 -4.21 -5.06
N THR A 161 6.39 -5.35 -4.41
CA THR A 161 7.79 -5.75 -4.22
C THR A 161 8.36 -6.03 -5.60
N GLY A 162 9.68 -6.17 -5.67
CA GLY A 162 10.42 -6.58 -6.86
C GLY A 162 9.79 -7.67 -7.75
N LYS A 163 8.75 -8.39 -7.34
CA LYS A 163 8.01 -9.37 -8.11
C LYS A 163 6.58 -8.89 -8.36
N VAL A 164 6.37 -8.14 -9.44
CA VAL A 164 5.00 -7.93 -9.98
C VAL A 164 4.53 -9.27 -10.57
N PRO A 165 3.27 -9.68 -10.37
CA PRO A 165 2.63 -10.72 -11.18
C PRO A 165 2.26 -10.14 -12.56
N VAL A 166 3.20 -9.53 -13.27
CA VAL A 166 3.04 -9.52 -14.73
C VAL A 166 3.48 -10.90 -15.17
N LYS A 167 2.76 -11.52 -16.10
CA LYS A 167 3.10 -12.81 -16.74
C LYS A 167 4.52 -12.88 -17.35
N LEU A 168 5.41 -11.92 -17.10
CA LEU A 168 6.78 -11.81 -17.60
C LEU A 168 7.86 -12.45 -16.70
N GLY A 169 7.62 -12.74 -15.42
CA GLY A 169 8.62 -13.42 -14.57
C GLY A 169 9.91 -12.63 -14.27
N VAL A 170 9.94 -11.31 -14.55
CA VAL A 170 11.13 -10.44 -14.36
C VAL A 170 10.99 -9.56 -13.12
N LYS A 171 12.09 -9.41 -12.35
CA LYS A 171 12.13 -8.57 -11.15
C LYS A 171 12.12 -7.06 -11.51
N LEU A 172 11.16 -6.27 -11.03
CA LEU A 172 10.98 -4.84 -11.34
C LEU A 172 10.96 -3.95 -10.09
N GLY A 173 11.66 -2.82 -10.11
CA GLY A 173 11.61 -1.83 -9.01
C GLY A 173 10.33 -0.99 -9.01
N VAL A 174 9.99 -0.40 -7.86
CA VAL A 174 8.77 0.43 -7.68
C VAL A 174 8.65 1.53 -8.74
N ASN A 175 9.73 2.28 -8.97
CA ASN A 175 9.76 3.33 -9.99
C ASN A 175 9.63 2.79 -11.42
N GLU A 176 10.18 1.60 -11.70
CA GLU A 176 10.04 0.97 -13.01
C GLU A 176 8.58 0.61 -13.29
N VAL A 177 7.83 0.18 -12.27
CA VAL A 177 6.41 -0.16 -12.40
C VAL A 177 5.56 1.09 -12.63
N LYS A 178 5.77 2.15 -11.84
CA LYS A 178 5.09 3.43 -12.07
C LYS A 178 5.30 3.97 -13.48
N ILE A 179 6.54 3.87 -13.98
CA ILE A 179 6.85 4.26 -15.37
C ILE A 179 6.04 3.42 -16.37
N ILE A 180 5.96 2.10 -16.16
CA ILE A 180 5.19 1.20 -17.03
C ILE A 180 3.70 1.53 -17.00
N GLU A 181 3.12 1.80 -15.83
CA GLU A 181 1.70 2.15 -15.69
C GLU A 181 1.37 3.45 -16.42
N LEU A 182 2.13 4.52 -16.16
CA LEU A 182 1.95 5.80 -16.84
C LEU A 182 2.14 5.68 -18.36
N MET A 183 3.08 4.85 -18.83
CA MET A 183 3.28 4.60 -20.26
C MET A 183 2.16 3.75 -20.89
N LYS A 184 1.45 2.92 -20.12
CA LYS A 184 0.26 2.20 -20.59
C LYS A 184 -0.93 3.13 -20.76
N GLU A 185 -1.09 4.09 -19.86
CA GLU A 185 -2.14 5.12 -19.90
C GLU A 185 -1.88 6.12 -21.04
N ASN A 186 -0.65 6.64 -21.14
CA ASN A 186 -0.24 7.56 -22.18
C ASN A 186 1.07 7.14 -22.85
N LYS A 187 0.95 6.56 -24.06
CA LYS A 187 2.11 6.08 -24.85
C LYS A 187 3.07 7.20 -25.29
N TYR A 188 2.62 8.44 -25.32
CA TYR A 188 3.42 9.60 -25.75
C TYR A 188 4.05 10.37 -24.59
N ILE A 189 3.88 9.88 -23.35
CA ILE A 189 4.37 10.56 -22.16
C ILE A 189 5.89 10.82 -22.23
N THR A 190 6.25 12.06 -21.95
CA THR A 190 7.63 12.55 -22.00
C THR A 190 8.36 12.25 -20.69
N THR A 191 9.70 12.23 -20.74
CA THR A 191 10.54 12.10 -19.54
C THR A 191 10.24 13.20 -18.51
N LYS A 192 9.91 14.42 -18.97
CA LYS A 192 9.54 15.54 -18.09
C LYS A 192 8.23 15.29 -17.35
N GLU A 193 7.20 14.82 -18.06
CA GLU A 193 5.91 14.48 -17.45
C GLU A 193 6.08 13.32 -16.45
N LEU A 194 6.79 12.25 -16.83
CA LEU A 194 7.10 11.14 -15.93
C LEU A 194 7.83 11.61 -14.66
N SER A 195 8.79 12.52 -14.81
CA SER A 195 9.52 13.13 -13.69
C SER A 195 8.57 13.92 -12.77
N GLY A 196 7.64 14.68 -13.35
CA GLY A 196 6.60 15.40 -12.59
C GLY A 196 5.65 14.47 -11.83
N HIS A 197 5.13 13.42 -12.47
CA HIS A 197 4.20 12.47 -11.84
C HIS A 197 4.87 11.62 -10.75
N ILE A 198 6.07 11.10 -11.02
CA ILE A 198 6.76 10.18 -10.10
C ILE A 198 7.58 10.96 -9.04
N LYS A 199 7.74 12.27 -9.20
CA LYS A 199 8.51 13.17 -8.32
C LYS A 199 9.99 12.72 -8.16
N ILE A 200 10.61 12.23 -9.23
CA ILE A 200 12.06 11.90 -9.29
C ILE A 200 12.73 12.61 -10.45
N SER A 201 14.06 12.76 -10.41
CA SER A 201 14.79 13.48 -11.45
C SER A 201 14.64 12.84 -12.84
N THR A 202 14.68 13.65 -13.90
CA THR A 202 14.64 13.15 -15.28
C THR A 202 15.76 12.13 -15.55
N THR A 203 16.94 12.32 -14.97
CA THR A 203 18.05 11.37 -15.02
C THR A 203 17.69 10.02 -14.36
N ALA A 204 16.99 10.05 -13.22
CA ALA A 204 16.51 8.81 -12.59
C ALA A 204 15.44 8.12 -13.46
N ILE A 205 14.57 8.87 -14.12
CA ILE A 205 13.62 8.33 -15.10
C ILE A 205 14.37 7.64 -16.26
N ASP A 206 15.33 8.32 -16.87
CA ASP A 206 16.11 7.78 -18.01
C ASP A 206 16.89 6.52 -17.62
N ASN A 207 17.41 6.47 -16.39
CA ASN A 207 18.07 5.28 -15.84
C ASN A 207 17.10 4.10 -15.69
N ASN A 208 15.88 4.33 -15.18
CA ASN A 208 14.86 3.29 -15.07
C ASN A 208 14.34 2.83 -16.44
N ILE A 209 14.10 3.76 -17.38
CA ILE A 209 13.75 3.44 -18.78
C ILE A 209 14.84 2.59 -19.43
N SER A 210 16.11 2.91 -19.21
CA SER A 210 17.24 2.16 -19.74
C SER A 210 17.29 0.73 -19.17
N LYS A 211 17.01 0.56 -17.87
CA LYS A 211 16.87 -0.78 -17.25
C LYS A 211 15.70 -1.56 -17.85
N LEU A 212 14.55 -0.92 -18.02
CA LEU A 212 13.36 -1.54 -18.62
C LEU A 212 13.57 -1.98 -20.07
N LYS A 213 14.29 -1.17 -20.86
CA LYS A 213 14.75 -1.54 -22.21
C LYS A 213 15.68 -2.75 -22.19
N LYS A 214 16.67 -2.76 -21.30
CA LYS A 214 17.60 -3.89 -21.13
C LYS A 214 16.88 -5.19 -20.72
N LYS A 215 15.83 -5.07 -19.91
CA LYS A 215 14.96 -6.20 -19.51
C LYS A 215 14.02 -6.66 -20.64
N GLY A 216 13.98 -5.95 -21.77
CA GLY A 216 13.09 -6.26 -22.90
C GLY A 216 11.61 -5.97 -22.64
N ILE A 217 11.29 -5.19 -21.62
CA ILE A 217 9.91 -4.91 -21.18
C ILE A 217 9.37 -3.65 -21.87
N LEU A 218 10.26 -2.75 -22.26
CA LEU A 218 9.91 -1.46 -22.85
C LEU A 218 10.68 -1.23 -24.14
N LYS A 219 10.00 -0.72 -25.17
CA LYS A 219 10.61 -0.32 -26.45
C LYS A 219 10.12 1.06 -26.87
N ARG A 220 11.00 1.84 -27.51
CA ARG A 220 10.61 3.09 -28.19
C ARG A 220 10.32 2.76 -29.64
N ILE A 221 9.16 3.17 -30.13
CA ILE A 221 8.78 3.04 -31.54
C ILE A 221 8.77 4.44 -32.16
N GLY A 222 9.44 4.60 -33.31
CA GLY A 222 9.56 5.89 -34.00
C GLY A 222 10.78 6.72 -33.61
N THR A 223 10.79 7.99 -33.99
CA THR A 223 11.94 8.90 -33.85
C THR A 223 12.16 9.34 -32.39
N ALA A 224 13.35 9.85 -32.09
CA ALA A 224 13.68 10.31 -30.73
C ALA A 224 12.75 11.44 -30.22
N LYS A 225 12.27 12.31 -31.12
CA LYS A 225 11.43 13.48 -30.79
C LYS A 225 9.93 13.28 -31.05
N GLY A 226 9.53 12.23 -31.78
CA GLY A 226 8.12 11.99 -32.15
C GLY A 226 7.64 10.54 -32.02
N GLY A 227 8.50 9.64 -31.56
CA GLY A 227 8.12 8.26 -31.28
C GLY A 227 7.33 8.11 -29.99
N TYR A 228 6.75 6.94 -29.77
CA TYR A 228 5.99 6.60 -28.56
C TYR A 228 6.62 5.39 -27.85
N TRP A 229 6.22 5.19 -26.60
CA TRP A 229 6.62 4.07 -25.76
C TRP A 229 5.65 2.90 -25.91
N GLU A 230 6.20 1.71 -26.11
CA GLU A 230 5.44 0.46 -26.16
C GLU A 230 5.92 -0.48 -25.07
N VAL A 231 4.98 -0.92 -24.23
CA VAL A 231 5.21 -1.95 -23.21
C VAL A 231 4.99 -3.30 -23.87
N ILE A 232 6.07 -4.07 -24.01
CA ILE A 232 6.03 -5.38 -24.67
C ILE A 232 5.41 -6.39 -23.70
N LYS A 233 4.24 -6.93 -24.05
CA LYS A 233 3.70 -8.13 -23.40
C LYS A 233 4.39 -9.35 -24.02
N LYS A 234 5.12 -10.11 -23.21
CA LYS A 234 5.42 -11.51 -23.52
C LYS A 234 4.41 -12.40 -22.82
#